data_AF-A0A0C1C3E4-F1
#
_entry.id   AF-A0A0C1C3E4-F1
#
_cell.length_a   1.000
_cell.length_b   1.000
_cell.length_c   1.000
_cell.angle_alpha   90.00
_cell.angle_beta   90.00
_cell.angle_gamma   90.00
#
_symmetry.space_group_name_H-M   'P 1'
#
loop_
_entity.id
_entity.type
_entity.pdbx_description
1 polymer ?
#
loop_
_entity_poly.entity_id
_entity_poly.type
_entity_poly.pdbx_seq_one_letter_code
_entity_poly.pdbx_strand_id
1 'polypeptide(L)'
;MRRNIATRYVWCDWACVPQGPDLGCELETVRREEIRKQVHIYKNARTSVVWIHSISWAEESSSALKQLLLLEISRAAYEEDLEVIKTQVATVEAWLREAKPSERWLMSSCWTLPRDASLIDRDGEKLRDERFCNGSHASVRDIATPISSLTDKLAMAYFIHAERGHDLDTKRLGRTRSKSFPMQDPEAVTSLRQSIKTLVASGLAGSELEEGPLYILAGRKTRGYACNEDSWWSLITGALGLENVQGGKVQVGNEEAVEVIKRQFLAVLIEKFQWEMLLLPFPECRIQERRCEDGEEELLERDWKWTDVVDGALLPISLFKVAVESPLGKLQYCGLPVLSFSYDNDALHITAGPAGQKMDLIRSSSEDITYFRHYRQDNDGLRIVSPQDVAFGDDPLLVGTWFLPLWDVDNKGGVCGKRCLLLILFNGEIVEEGATRAVFGGMIDVWGLGVESTLARELVVYPWGPEN
;
A
#
# COMPACT_ATOMS: atom_id res chain seq x y z
N MET A 1 20.13 -0.30 -34.12
CA MET A 1 19.27 -0.93 -33.09
C MET A 1 19.92 -2.09 -32.36
N ARG A 2 20.00 -3.33 -32.92
CA ARG A 2 20.56 -4.50 -32.19
C ARG A 2 22.04 -4.40 -31.75
N ARG A 3 22.82 -3.44 -32.28
CA ARG A 3 24.22 -3.23 -31.92
C ARG A 3 24.43 -2.42 -30.62
N ASN A 4 23.45 -1.62 -30.21
CA ASN A 4 23.61 -0.72 -29.04
C ASN A 4 23.16 -1.38 -27.73
N ILE A 5 22.25 -2.36 -27.81
CA ILE A 5 21.75 -3.12 -26.66
C ILE A 5 22.65 -4.36 -26.51
N ALA A 6 23.69 -4.27 -25.68
CA ALA A 6 24.71 -5.31 -25.47
C ALA A 6 24.21 -6.61 -24.80
N THR A 7 22.90 -6.84 -24.77
CA THR A 7 22.25 -7.95 -24.04
C THR A 7 21.40 -8.78 -25.01
N ARG A 8 21.38 -10.11 -24.85
CA ARG A 8 20.40 -10.98 -25.54
C ARG A 8 19.01 -10.58 -25.06
N TYR A 9 18.28 -9.87 -25.90
CA TYR A 9 16.97 -9.31 -25.61
C TYR A 9 15.92 -10.43 -25.43
N VAL A 10 15.20 -10.42 -24.31
CA VAL A 10 13.95 -11.16 -24.14
C VAL A 10 12.85 -10.11 -24.09
N TRP A 11 11.95 -10.15 -25.07
CA TRP A 11 10.76 -9.32 -25.11
C TRP A 11 9.74 -9.88 -24.12
N CYS A 12 9.32 -9.07 -23.15
CA CYS A 12 8.27 -9.43 -22.21
C CYS A 12 7.12 -8.43 -22.39
N ASP A 13 6.09 -8.85 -23.12
CA ASP A 13 4.84 -8.12 -23.23
C ASP A 13 3.71 -9.05 -22.77
N TRP A 14 2.81 -8.53 -21.94
CA TRP A 14 1.54 -9.20 -21.62
C TRP A 14 0.68 -9.36 -22.88
N ALA A 15 0.96 -8.62 -23.96
CA ALA A 15 0.35 -8.81 -25.28
C ALA A 15 0.60 -10.21 -25.90
N CYS A 16 1.55 -11.00 -25.38
CA CYS A 16 1.78 -12.38 -25.81
C CYS A 16 0.90 -13.40 -25.07
N VAL A 17 0.20 -12.98 -24.01
CA VAL A 17 -0.73 -13.83 -23.26
C VAL A 17 -2.09 -13.74 -23.95
N PRO A 18 -2.71 -14.85 -24.40
CA PRO A 18 -4.06 -14.83 -24.97
C PRO A 18 -5.05 -14.09 -24.06
N GLN A 19 -5.82 -13.18 -24.67
CA GLN A 19 -6.75 -12.26 -24.01
C GLN A 19 -8.19 -12.57 -24.43
N GLY A 20 -9.15 -12.39 -23.51
CA GLY A 20 -10.59 -12.44 -23.80
C GLY A 20 -11.38 -13.38 -22.86
N PRO A 21 -12.71 -13.20 -22.78
CA PRO A 21 -13.57 -13.96 -21.86
C PRO A 21 -13.78 -15.42 -22.31
N ASP A 22 -13.77 -15.69 -23.62
CA ASP A 22 -14.00 -17.02 -24.21
C ASP A 22 -12.77 -17.57 -24.93
N LEU A 23 -11.73 -17.87 -24.16
CA LEU A 23 -10.57 -18.59 -24.68
C LEU A 23 -10.92 -20.09 -24.76
N GLY A 24 -10.86 -20.68 -25.96
CA GLY A 24 -10.98 -22.13 -26.12
C GLY A 24 -9.96 -22.88 -25.24
N CYS A 25 -10.22 -24.15 -24.89
CA CYS A 25 -9.39 -24.91 -23.94
C CYS A 25 -7.89 -24.93 -24.27
N GLU A 26 -7.55 -24.89 -25.55
CA GLU A 26 -6.17 -24.82 -26.03
C GLU A 26 -5.53 -23.46 -25.68
N LEU A 27 -6.23 -22.35 -25.91
CA LEU A 27 -5.76 -21.00 -25.60
C LEU A 27 -5.66 -20.74 -24.09
N GLU A 28 -6.54 -21.32 -23.27
CA GLU A 28 -6.43 -21.29 -21.81
C GLU A 28 -5.20 -22.04 -21.27
N THR A 29 -4.77 -23.07 -22.00
CA THR A 29 -3.54 -23.80 -21.67
C THR A 29 -2.32 -22.95 -22.05
N VAL A 30 -2.32 -22.37 -23.26
CA VAL A 30 -1.28 -21.43 -23.71
C VAL A 30 -1.18 -20.22 -22.78
N ARG A 31 -2.30 -19.63 -22.36
CA ARG A 31 -2.35 -18.52 -21.38
C ARG A 31 -1.61 -18.86 -20.09
N ARG A 32 -1.92 -20.00 -19.48
CA ARG A 32 -1.25 -20.46 -18.25
C ARG A 32 0.23 -20.76 -18.47
N GLU A 33 0.60 -21.33 -19.61
CA GLU A 33 2.00 -21.58 -19.95
C GLU A 33 2.79 -20.28 -20.15
N GLU A 34 2.25 -19.30 -20.87
CA GLU A 34 2.90 -18.01 -21.07
C GLU A 34 3.05 -17.23 -19.77
N ILE A 35 2.02 -17.19 -18.91
CA ILE A 35 2.12 -16.59 -17.58
C ILE A 35 3.23 -17.29 -16.76
N ARG A 36 3.28 -18.62 -16.74
CA ARG A 36 4.33 -19.37 -16.01
C ARG A 36 5.73 -19.11 -16.56
N LYS A 37 5.90 -19.05 -17.89
CA LYS A 37 7.18 -18.71 -18.53
C LYS A 37 7.62 -17.31 -18.13
N GLN A 38 6.71 -16.35 -18.16
CA GLN A 38 6.99 -14.96 -17.77
C GLN A 38 7.44 -14.88 -16.31
N VAL A 39 6.73 -15.52 -15.38
CA VAL A 39 7.11 -15.57 -13.95
C VAL A 39 8.49 -16.21 -13.78
N HIS A 40 8.76 -17.32 -14.46
CA HIS A 40 10.05 -18.00 -14.39
C HIS A 40 11.21 -17.14 -14.94
N ILE A 41 11.02 -16.48 -16.09
CA ILE A 41 12.00 -15.58 -16.68
C ILE A 41 12.26 -14.40 -15.75
N TYR A 42 11.20 -13.80 -15.22
CA TYR A 42 11.29 -12.63 -14.35
C TYR A 42 12.09 -12.92 -13.09
N LYS A 43 11.79 -14.02 -12.40
CA LYS A 43 12.48 -14.43 -11.16
C LYS A 43 13.98 -14.69 -11.35
N ASN A 44 14.38 -15.16 -12.53
CA ASN A 44 15.75 -15.57 -12.82
C ASN A 44 16.53 -14.58 -13.69
N ALA A 45 15.93 -13.45 -14.07
CA ALA A 45 16.58 -12.45 -14.91
C ALA A 45 17.71 -11.74 -14.13
N ARG A 46 18.93 -11.79 -14.67
CA ARG A 46 20.10 -11.09 -14.10
C ARG A 46 20.20 -9.63 -14.54
N THR A 47 19.52 -9.28 -15.64
CA THR A 47 19.54 -7.95 -16.26
C THR A 47 18.20 -7.72 -16.92
N SER A 48 17.67 -6.51 -16.85
CA SER A 48 16.40 -6.14 -17.48
C SER A 48 16.47 -4.74 -18.06
N VAL A 49 15.65 -4.49 -19.08
CA VAL A 49 15.54 -3.18 -19.72
C VAL A 49 14.06 -2.85 -19.89
N VAL A 50 13.73 -1.58 -19.73
CA VAL A 50 12.44 -1.02 -20.11
C VAL A 50 12.65 -0.27 -21.41
N TRP A 51 11.92 -0.68 -22.44
CA TRP A 51 11.94 0.04 -23.70
C TRP A 51 10.77 1.01 -23.76
N ILE A 52 11.10 2.30 -23.83
CA ILE A 52 10.20 3.44 -23.83
C ILE A 52 9.97 3.81 -25.29
N HIS A 53 8.80 3.43 -25.83
CA HIS A 53 8.56 3.44 -27.27
C HIS A 53 8.21 4.81 -27.85
N SER A 54 7.72 5.75 -27.04
CA SER A 54 7.19 7.03 -27.55
C SER A 54 8.19 8.18 -27.42
N ILE A 55 9.16 8.06 -26.51
CA ILE A 55 10.12 9.11 -26.20
C ILE A 55 11.46 8.86 -26.91
N SER A 56 12.15 9.95 -27.29
CA SER A 56 13.58 9.99 -27.60
C SER A 56 14.28 10.92 -26.61
N TRP A 57 15.37 10.48 -25.99
CA TRP A 57 16.11 11.31 -25.01
C TRP A 57 16.75 12.54 -25.65
N ALA A 58 17.00 12.49 -26.96
CA ALA A 58 17.59 13.56 -27.76
C ALA A 58 16.60 14.70 -28.05
N GLU A 59 15.29 14.43 -28.04
CA GLU A 59 14.27 15.44 -28.29
C GLU A 59 14.00 16.25 -27.02
N GLU A 60 14.09 17.58 -27.11
CA GLU A 60 13.79 18.48 -25.98
C GLU A 60 12.30 18.44 -25.59
N SER A 61 11.43 18.06 -26.53
CA SER A 61 10.00 17.81 -26.34
C SER A 61 9.67 16.52 -25.58
N SER A 62 10.65 15.70 -25.18
CA SER A 62 10.47 14.55 -24.27
C SER A 62 10.36 14.97 -22.78
N SER A 63 9.83 16.17 -22.55
CA SER A 63 10.08 17.01 -21.37
C SER A 63 9.67 16.37 -20.05
N ALA A 64 8.46 15.82 -19.94
CA ALA A 64 7.90 15.45 -18.64
C ALA A 64 8.61 14.25 -17.96
N LEU A 65 8.81 13.14 -18.68
CA LEU A 65 9.49 11.96 -18.10
C LEU A 65 10.97 12.23 -17.82
N LYS A 66 11.63 12.96 -18.73
CA LYS A 66 13.02 13.38 -18.55
C LYS A 66 13.16 14.33 -17.36
N GLN A 67 12.22 15.26 -17.17
CA GLN A 67 12.18 16.16 -16.01
C GLN A 67 11.94 15.39 -14.71
N LEU A 68 11.05 14.39 -14.70
CA LEU A 68 10.87 13.49 -13.54
C LEU A 68 12.15 12.72 -13.19
N LEU A 69 12.85 12.18 -14.19
CA LEU A 69 14.10 11.44 -14.01
C LEU A 69 15.24 12.28 -13.46
N LEU A 70 15.34 13.52 -13.92
CA LEU A 70 16.38 14.47 -13.53
C LEU A 70 15.96 15.33 -12.32
N LEU A 71 14.79 15.04 -11.74
CA LEU A 71 14.28 15.74 -10.58
C LEU A 71 15.16 15.44 -9.38
N GLU A 72 15.98 16.41 -9.03
CA GLU A 72 16.78 16.36 -7.84
C GLU A 72 15.95 16.84 -6.66
N ILE A 73 15.34 15.88 -5.95
CA ILE A 73 14.80 16.16 -4.62
C ILE A 73 15.95 15.93 -3.65
N SER A 74 16.60 17.01 -3.22
CA SER A 74 17.64 16.98 -2.20
C SER A 74 17.24 16.03 -1.08
N ARG A 75 18.05 14.99 -0.86
CA ARG A 75 17.96 14.12 0.33
C ARG A 75 18.24 14.90 1.62
N ALA A 76 18.76 16.12 1.51
CA ALA A 76 19.19 16.96 2.61
C ALA A 76 18.17 18.05 2.98
N ALA A 77 17.88 18.08 4.29
CA ALA A 77 17.12 19.04 5.09
C ALA A 77 15.58 19.06 4.92
N TYR A 78 14.89 18.56 5.94
CA TYR A 78 13.46 18.79 6.25
C TYR A 78 13.19 20.27 6.62
N GLU A 79 13.89 21.22 5.99
CA GLU A 79 13.87 22.66 6.24
C GLU A 79 13.27 23.46 5.06
N GLU A 80 12.76 22.78 4.03
CA GLU A 80 12.08 23.44 2.90
C GLU A 80 10.71 24.03 3.34
N ASP A 81 10.40 25.24 2.86
CA ASP A 81 9.11 25.91 3.08
C ASP A 81 7.96 25.08 2.48
N LEU A 82 6.79 25.07 3.13
CA LEU A 82 5.60 24.34 2.66
C LEU A 82 5.20 24.78 1.25
N GLU A 83 5.35 26.07 0.92
CA GLU A 83 5.04 26.57 -0.42
C GLU A 83 6.00 26.03 -1.49
N VAL A 84 7.27 25.79 -1.12
CA VAL A 84 8.23 25.10 -2.00
C VAL A 84 7.81 23.65 -2.21
N ILE A 85 7.45 22.95 -1.13
CA ILE A 85 6.99 21.56 -1.19
C ILE A 85 5.70 21.45 -2.03
N LYS A 86 4.71 22.33 -1.82
CA LYS A 86 3.48 22.36 -2.63
C LYS A 86 3.76 22.61 -4.11
N THR A 87 4.68 23.54 -4.42
CA THR A 87 5.08 23.82 -5.81
C THR A 87 5.75 22.60 -6.44
N GLN A 88 6.63 21.92 -5.69
CA GLN A 88 7.25 20.66 -6.14
C GLN A 88 6.20 19.58 -6.41
N VAL A 89 5.23 19.40 -5.50
CA VAL A 89 4.11 18.45 -5.67
C VAL A 89 3.30 18.77 -6.92
N ALA A 90 2.83 20.00 -7.07
CA ALA A 90 2.03 20.40 -8.22
C ALA A 90 2.78 20.18 -9.55
N THR A 91 4.09 20.43 -9.54
CA THR A 91 4.96 20.20 -10.69
C THR A 91 5.08 18.70 -11.01
N VAL A 92 5.34 17.86 -10.00
CA VAL A 92 5.42 16.40 -10.17
C VAL A 92 4.09 15.82 -10.63
N GLU A 93 2.97 16.26 -10.06
CA GLU A 93 1.64 15.82 -10.48
C GLU A 93 1.33 16.22 -11.93
N ALA A 94 1.73 17.43 -12.34
CA ALA A 94 1.58 17.88 -13.73
C ALA A 94 2.42 17.01 -14.68
N TRP A 95 3.69 16.75 -14.37
CA TRP A 95 4.55 15.90 -15.20
C TRP A 95 4.08 14.45 -15.24
N LEU A 96 3.57 13.90 -14.14
CA LEU A 96 2.96 12.57 -14.13
C LEU A 96 1.72 12.53 -15.02
N ARG A 97 0.88 13.57 -14.98
CA ARG A 97 -0.31 13.67 -15.83
C ARG A 97 0.04 13.77 -17.32
N GLU A 98 1.12 14.46 -17.66
CA GLU A 98 1.60 14.63 -19.04
C GLU A 98 2.35 13.39 -19.56
N ALA A 99 3.13 12.71 -18.71
CA ALA A 99 3.91 11.53 -19.09
C ALA A 99 3.03 10.30 -19.29
N LYS A 100 1.96 10.15 -18.50
CA LYS A 100 1.08 8.97 -18.48
C LYS A 100 0.46 8.60 -19.84
N PRO A 101 -0.14 9.52 -20.62
CA PRO A 101 -0.70 9.20 -21.93
C PRO A 101 0.36 8.78 -22.97
N SER A 102 1.54 9.41 -22.89
CA SER A 102 2.66 9.20 -23.83
C SER A 102 3.36 7.88 -23.57
N GLU A 103 3.48 7.50 -22.30
CA GLU A 103 4.15 6.28 -21.86
C GLU A 103 3.16 5.37 -21.17
N ARG A 104 2.51 4.55 -21.98
CA ARG A 104 1.53 3.59 -21.47
C ARG A 104 2.12 2.72 -20.38
N TRP A 105 3.42 2.43 -20.35
CA TRP A 105 3.99 1.64 -19.26
C TRP A 105 3.95 2.33 -17.86
N LEU A 106 3.77 3.65 -17.79
CA LEU A 106 3.47 4.36 -16.53
C LEU A 106 2.00 4.17 -16.10
N MET A 107 1.12 3.78 -17.02
CA MET A 107 -0.30 3.54 -16.80
C MET A 107 -0.70 2.05 -16.85
N SER A 108 -0.11 1.23 -17.70
CA SER A 108 -0.75 0.04 -18.24
C SER A 108 -0.05 -1.25 -17.90
N SER A 109 1.08 -1.16 -17.23
CA SER A 109 1.93 -2.32 -17.01
C SER A 109 2.07 -2.52 -15.52
N CYS A 110 1.33 -3.49 -15.01
CA CYS A 110 1.82 -4.83 -14.63
C CYS A 110 3.17 -4.96 -13.89
N TRP A 111 3.95 -3.90 -13.74
CA TRP A 111 5.38 -4.04 -13.46
C TRP A 111 5.62 -4.25 -11.97
N THR A 112 5.92 -5.49 -11.64
CA THR A 112 7.30 -6.00 -11.63
C THR A 112 8.22 -5.42 -12.70
N LEU A 113 8.80 -4.25 -12.49
CA LEU A 113 10.07 -4.00 -13.16
C LEU A 113 11.14 -4.20 -12.11
N PRO A 114 12.23 -4.90 -12.43
CA PRO A 114 13.38 -4.90 -11.57
C PRO A 114 13.73 -3.42 -11.40
N ARG A 115 13.86 -2.96 -10.16
CA ARG A 115 14.13 -1.54 -9.88
C ARG A 115 15.37 -1.06 -10.66
N ASP A 116 16.30 -1.97 -10.89
CA ASP A 116 17.54 -1.76 -11.65
C ASP A 116 17.40 -1.90 -13.17
N ALA A 117 16.19 -2.08 -13.71
CA ALA A 117 15.98 -2.17 -15.15
C ALA A 117 16.35 -0.84 -15.81
N SER A 118 17.26 -0.89 -16.78
CA SER A 118 17.70 0.28 -17.52
C SER A 118 16.57 0.82 -18.39
N LEU A 119 16.37 2.13 -18.40
CA LEU A 119 15.45 2.78 -19.33
C LEU A 119 16.16 3.05 -20.66
N ILE A 120 15.54 2.62 -21.76
CA ILE A 120 16.04 2.79 -23.12
C ILE A 120 14.95 3.48 -23.92
N ASP A 121 15.28 4.53 -24.66
CA ASP A 121 14.31 5.26 -25.50
C ASP A 121 13.98 4.54 -26.82
N ARG A 122 13.13 5.15 -27.64
CA ARG A 122 12.69 4.59 -28.93
C ARG A 122 13.85 4.31 -29.89
N ASP A 123 14.95 5.05 -29.76
CA ASP A 123 16.13 4.97 -30.64
C ASP A 123 17.16 3.94 -30.13
N GLY A 124 16.95 3.39 -28.93
CA GLY A 124 17.85 2.42 -28.31
C GLY A 124 18.92 3.05 -27.43
N GLU A 125 18.79 4.35 -27.11
CA GLU A 125 19.74 5.12 -26.32
C GLU A 125 19.38 5.14 -24.84
N LYS A 126 20.40 5.28 -24.00
CA LYS A 126 20.27 5.39 -22.55
C LYS A 126 20.44 6.84 -22.14
N LEU A 127 19.54 7.35 -21.31
CA LEU A 127 19.76 8.64 -20.64
C LEU A 127 20.89 8.48 -19.63
N ARG A 128 21.93 9.31 -19.74
CA ARG A 128 23.10 9.29 -18.85
C ARG A 128 23.12 10.56 -18.01
N ASP A 129 23.33 10.39 -16.73
CA ASP A 129 23.52 11.45 -15.75
C ASP A 129 24.25 10.84 -14.55
N GLU A 130 25.14 11.61 -13.93
CA GLU A 130 25.92 11.16 -12.77
C GLU A 130 25.05 11.00 -11.52
N ARG A 131 23.88 11.66 -11.49
CA ARG A 131 22.94 11.65 -10.36
C ARG A 131 22.12 10.36 -10.25
N PHE A 132 22.08 9.53 -11.29
CA PHE A 132 21.33 8.28 -11.26
C PHE A 132 21.93 7.29 -10.26
N CYS A 133 21.08 6.46 -9.65
CA CYS A 133 21.43 5.52 -8.58
C CYS A 133 22.52 4.52 -9.00
N ASN A 134 22.56 4.16 -10.28
CA ASN A 134 23.56 3.26 -10.87
C ASN A 134 24.78 4.01 -11.45
N GLY A 135 24.90 5.32 -11.18
CA GLY A 135 26.05 6.19 -11.50
C GLY A 135 26.38 6.33 -12.99
N SER A 136 25.48 5.90 -13.90
CA SER A 136 25.80 5.85 -15.33
C SER A 136 24.61 6.01 -16.26
N HIS A 137 23.43 5.52 -15.90
CA HIS A 137 22.24 5.60 -16.75
C HIS A 137 20.94 5.47 -15.95
N ALA A 138 19.88 6.02 -16.52
CA ALA A 138 18.54 6.00 -15.94
C ALA A 138 17.99 4.58 -15.81
N SER A 139 17.34 4.33 -14.69
CA SER A 139 16.65 3.09 -14.34
C SER A 139 15.24 3.39 -13.79
N VAL A 140 14.44 2.34 -13.60
CA VAL A 140 13.11 2.46 -12.98
C VAL A 140 13.20 3.05 -11.57
N ARG A 141 14.24 2.70 -10.80
CA ARG A 141 14.51 3.25 -9.47
C ARG A 141 14.65 4.78 -9.52
N ASP A 142 15.28 5.33 -10.55
CA ASP A 142 15.56 6.77 -10.66
C ASP A 142 14.29 7.61 -10.82
N ILE A 143 13.21 7.06 -11.38
CA ILE A 143 11.90 7.73 -11.45
C ILE A 143 11.22 7.71 -10.09
N ALA A 144 11.35 6.58 -9.39
CA ALA A 144 10.52 6.30 -8.24
C ALA A 144 11.11 6.82 -6.92
N THR A 145 12.44 6.96 -6.84
CA THR A 145 13.16 7.59 -5.73
C THR A 145 12.68 9.01 -5.43
N PRO A 146 12.65 9.96 -6.38
CA PRO A 146 12.19 11.32 -6.07
C PRO A 146 10.72 11.34 -5.64
N ILE A 147 9.84 10.58 -6.30
CA ILE A 147 8.42 10.50 -5.92
C ILE A 147 8.24 9.91 -4.51
N SER A 148 9.00 8.86 -4.19
CA SER A 148 8.99 8.25 -2.85
C SER A 148 9.51 9.22 -1.78
N SER A 149 10.60 9.93 -2.06
CA SER A 149 11.18 10.95 -1.18
C SER A 149 10.19 12.09 -0.90
N LEU A 150 9.51 12.60 -1.94
CA LEU A 150 8.49 13.62 -1.80
C LEU A 150 7.31 13.12 -0.97
N THR A 151 6.83 11.91 -1.25
CA THR A 151 5.73 11.29 -0.50
C THR A 151 6.08 11.15 0.98
N ASP A 152 7.31 10.71 1.30
CA ASP A 152 7.81 10.58 2.67
C ASP A 152 7.88 11.95 3.38
N LYS A 153 8.36 13.00 2.68
CA LYS A 153 8.39 14.37 3.22
C LYS A 153 6.98 14.87 3.55
N LEU A 154 6.02 14.68 2.65
CA LEU A 154 4.61 15.09 2.86
C LEU A 154 3.97 14.31 4.00
N ALA A 155 4.15 12.99 4.04
CA ALA A 155 3.61 12.14 5.10
C ALA A 155 4.17 12.54 6.47
N MET A 156 5.46 12.88 6.53
CA MET A 156 6.09 13.39 7.75
C MET A 156 5.57 14.77 8.15
N ALA A 157 5.42 15.70 7.20
CA ALA A 157 4.85 17.02 7.47
C ALA A 157 3.41 16.90 8.02
N TYR A 158 2.59 16.06 7.39
CA TYR A 158 1.24 15.77 7.86
C TYR A 158 1.23 15.14 9.26
N PHE A 159 2.11 14.18 9.50
CA PHE A 159 2.25 13.51 10.78
C PHE A 159 2.62 14.49 11.91
N ILE A 160 3.65 15.34 11.68
CA ILE A 160 4.07 16.37 12.65
C ILE A 160 2.92 17.34 12.94
N HIS A 161 2.19 17.73 11.90
CA HIS A 161 1.03 18.62 12.04
C HIS A 161 -0.08 17.97 12.88
N ALA A 162 -0.46 16.73 12.59
CA ALA A 162 -1.45 15.97 13.35
C ALA A 162 -1.05 15.81 14.82
N GLU A 163 0.24 15.69 15.13
CA GLU A 163 0.74 15.63 16.50
C GLU A 163 0.98 17.02 17.15
N ARG A 164 0.67 18.12 16.45
CA ARG A 164 0.97 19.51 16.85
C ARG A 164 2.42 19.74 17.30
N GLY A 165 3.36 19.01 16.72
CA GLY A 165 4.79 19.11 17.06
C GLY A 165 5.15 18.61 18.46
N HIS A 166 4.35 17.75 19.10
CA HIS A 166 4.79 17.01 20.28
C HIS A 166 6.10 16.26 19.98
N ASP A 167 7.08 16.41 20.87
CA ASP A 167 8.47 15.96 20.72
C ASP A 167 8.56 14.59 20.07
N LEU A 168 8.99 14.59 18.79
CA LEU A 168 9.57 13.42 18.17
C LEU A 168 10.75 13.01 19.05
N ASP A 169 10.69 11.82 19.64
CA ASP A 169 11.75 11.27 20.49
C ASP A 169 13.13 11.64 19.92
N THR A 170 13.89 12.43 20.70
CA THR A 170 15.22 12.96 20.32
C THR A 170 16.24 11.88 19.94
N LYS A 171 15.89 10.60 20.16
CA LYS A 171 16.66 9.42 19.75
C LYS A 171 16.40 8.93 18.33
N ARG A 172 15.47 9.51 17.56
CA ARG A 172 15.37 9.24 16.11
C ARG A 172 16.63 9.78 15.41
N LEU A 173 17.61 8.91 15.23
CA LEU A 173 18.87 9.18 14.52
C LEU A 173 18.57 9.81 13.14
N GLY A 174 18.99 11.06 12.95
CA GLY A 174 18.94 11.76 11.66
C GLY A 174 17.95 12.92 11.54
N ARG A 175 17.17 13.28 12.57
CA ARG A 175 16.17 14.37 12.48
C ARG A 175 16.52 15.57 13.35
N THR A 176 17.37 16.45 12.84
CA THR A 176 17.55 17.80 13.39
C THR A 176 16.27 18.61 13.19
N ARG A 177 15.70 19.10 14.30
CA ARG A 177 14.80 20.27 14.41
C ARG A 177 14.09 20.67 13.10
N SER A 178 13.14 19.86 12.64
CA SER A 178 12.14 20.39 11.72
C SER A 178 11.38 21.44 12.52
N LYS A 179 11.43 22.71 12.10
CA LYS A 179 10.54 23.73 12.66
C LYS A 179 9.14 23.16 12.53
N SER A 180 8.41 23.09 13.64
CA SER A 180 7.01 22.70 13.61
C SER A 180 6.34 23.51 12.49
N PHE A 181 5.71 22.83 11.53
CA PHE A 181 4.91 23.50 10.52
C PHE A 181 3.55 23.76 11.17
N PRO A 182 3.21 24.99 11.60
CA PRO A 182 1.85 25.28 11.99
C PRO A 182 0.99 25.37 10.72
N MET A 183 0.55 24.23 10.19
CA MET A 183 -0.57 24.23 9.23
C MET A 183 -1.83 24.57 10.02
N GLN A 184 -2.16 25.86 10.14
CA GLN A 184 -3.39 26.29 10.81
C GLN A 184 -4.60 26.26 9.87
N ASP A 185 -4.37 26.11 8.56
CA ASP A 185 -5.39 26.11 7.52
C ASP A 185 -5.89 24.68 7.21
N PRO A 186 -7.18 24.36 7.46
CA PRO A 186 -7.78 23.07 7.15
C PRO A 186 -7.75 22.71 5.65
N GLU A 187 -7.82 23.69 4.75
CA GLU A 187 -7.77 23.43 3.31
C GLU A 187 -6.38 22.93 2.89
N ALA A 188 -5.33 23.56 3.43
CA ALA A 188 -3.95 23.11 3.20
C ALA A 188 -3.71 21.68 3.69
N VAL A 189 -4.31 21.28 4.83
CA VAL A 189 -4.20 19.90 5.36
C VAL A 189 -4.91 18.90 4.45
N THR A 190 -6.09 19.28 3.95
CA THR A 190 -6.86 18.44 3.03
C THR A 190 -6.12 18.25 1.71
N SER A 191 -5.60 19.33 1.13
CA SER A 191 -4.79 19.30 -0.09
C SER A 191 -3.52 18.44 0.07
N LEU A 192 -2.88 18.50 1.23
CA LEU A 192 -1.72 17.66 1.55
C LEU A 192 -2.08 16.16 1.53
N ARG A 193 -3.19 15.78 2.17
CA ARG A 193 -3.67 14.39 2.22
C ARG A 193 -4.03 13.88 0.82
N GLN A 194 -4.69 14.71 0.02
CA GLN A 194 -5.02 14.40 -1.37
C GLN A 194 -3.76 14.23 -2.22
N SER A 195 -2.73 15.05 -2.01
CA SER A 195 -1.44 14.94 -2.70
C SER A 195 -0.74 13.62 -2.36
N ILE A 196 -0.69 13.25 -1.07
CA ILE A 196 -0.15 11.95 -0.63
C ILE A 196 -0.90 10.80 -1.30
N LYS A 197 -2.24 10.86 -1.30
CA LYS A 197 -3.10 9.87 -1.96
C LYS A 197 -2.77 9.74 -3.45
N THR A 198 -2.64 10.86 -4.18
CA THR A 198 -2.29 10.87 -5.62
C THR A 198 -0.91 10.27 -5.88
N LEU A 199 0.10 10.65 -5.10
CA LEU A 199 1.46 10.16 -5.27
C LEU A 199 1.58 8.66 -4.95
N VAL A 200 0.91 8.18 -3.91
CA VAL A 200 0.87 6.74 -3.59
C VAL A 200 0.11 5.96 -4.66
N ALA A 201 -1.03 6.48 -5.09
CA ALA A 201 -1.83 5.88 -6.15
C ALA A 201 -1.10 5.85 -7.50
N SER A 202 -0.05 6.65 -7.71
CA SER A 202 0.80 6.55 -8.90
C SER A 202 1.55 5.22 -9.02
N GLY A 203 1.69 4.47 -7.93
CA GLY A 203 2.45 3.22 -7.88
C GLY A 203 3.98 3.40 -7.90
N LEU A 204 4.47 4.64 -7.85
CA LEU A 204 5.90 4.97 -7.81
C LEU A 204 6.38 5.30 -6.39
N ALA A 205 5.47 5.61 -5.46
CA ALA A 205 5.79 5.81 -4.04
C ALA A 205 5.98 4.47 -3.31
N GLY A 206 6.79 4.44 -2.26
CA GLY A 206 7.19 3.19 -1.59
C GLY A 206 8.26 2.40 -2.37
N SER A 207 8.80 3.03 -3.41
CA SER A 207 9.90 2.63 -4.28
C SER A 207 11.18 2.15 -3.65
N GLU A 208 11.47 2.66 -2.46
CA GLU A 208 12.71 2.42 -1.73
C GLU A 208 12.52 1.44 -0.58
N LEU A 209 11.26 1.25 -0.14
CA LEU A 209 10.91 0.24 0.84
C LEU A 209 10.94 -1.10 0.11
N GLU A 210 11.90 -1.95 0.44
CA GLU A 210 11.86 -3.35 0.03
C GLU A 210 10.51 -3.94 0.48
N GLU A 211 9.74 -4.48 -0.48
CA GLU A 211 8.68 -5.47 -0.22
C GLU A 211 7.38 -5.05 0.47
N GLY A 212 7.00 -3.78 0.59
CA GLY A 212 5.67 -3.43 1.14
C GLY A 212 4.51 -3.76 0.17
N PRO A 213 3.71 -4.84 0.37
CA PRO A 213 2.72 -5.30 -0.61
C PRO A 213 1.61 -4.26 -0.84
N LEU A 214 1.24 -3.52 0.19
CA LEU A 214 0.17 -2.53 0.15
C LEU A 214 0.49 -1.32 -0.76
N TYR A 215 1.76 -0.92 -0.92
CA TYR A 215 2.12 0.15 -1.87
C TYR A 215 1.92 -0.29 -3.32
N ILE A 216 2.28 -1.54 -3.62
CA ILE A 216 2.07 -2.14 -4.93
C ILE A 216 0.57 -2.21 -5.24
N LEU A 217 -0.24 -2.62 -4.27
CA LEU A 217 -1.70 -2.68 -4.40
C LEU A 217 -2.32 -1.29 -4.54
N ALA A 218 -1.89 -0.29 -3.77
CA ALA A 218 -2.43 1.08 -3.84
C ALA A 218 -2.22 1.72 -5.24
N GLY A 219 -1.10 1.38 -5.90
CA GLY A 219 -0.85 1.79 -7.28
C GLY A 219 -1.76 1.13 -8.33
N ARG A 220 -2.57 0.12 -7.96
CA ARG A 220 -3.39 -0.65 -8.90
C ARG A 220 -4.51 0.17 -9.52
N LYS A 221 -5.24 0.97 -8.74
CA LYS A 221 -6.47 1.65 -9.20
C LYS A 221 -6.22 2.66 -10.32
N THR A 222 -5.01 3.20 -10.40
CA THR A 222 -4.66 4.19 -11.44
C THR A 222 -4.10 3.54 -12.69
N ARG A 223 -3.92 2.21 -12.68
CA ARG A 223 -3.42 1.47 -13.83
C ARG A 223 -4.57 1.14 -14.78
N GLY A 224 -4.35 1.38 -16.07
CA GLY A 224 -5.28 1.04 -17.14
C GLY A 224 -5.03 -0.38 -17.65
N TYR A 225 -6.06 -1.22 -17.64
CA TYR A 225 -5.98 -2.58 -18.15
C TYR A 225 -6.98 -2.75 -19.30
N ALA A 226 -6.59 -3.51 -20.32
CA ALA A 226 -7.51 -3.89 -21.39
C ALA A 226 -8.58 -4.88 -20.89
N CYS A 227 -8.22 -5.67 -19.88
CA CYS A 227 -9.05 -6.66 -19.20
C CYS A 227 -8.84 -6.45 -17.68
N ASN A 228 -9.90 -6.19 -16.92
CA ASN A 228 -9.78 -5.89 -15.50
C ASN A 228 -9.18 -7.07 -14.72
N GLU A 229 -9.39 -8.29 -15.19
CA GLU A 229 -8.93 -9.53 -14.60
C GLU A 229 -7.41 -9.69 -14.66
N ASP A 230 -6.82 -9.25 -15.76
CA ASP A 230 -5.37 -9.27 -15.96
C ASP A 230 -4.63 -8.34 -15.00
N SER A 231 -5.32 -7.36 -14.41
CA SER A 231 -4.75 -6.49 -13.39
C SER A 231 -4.29 -7.24 -12.15
N TRP A 232 -5.03 -8.28 -11.73
CA TRP A 232 -4.69 -9.03 -10.51
C TRP A 232 -3.61 -10.08 -10.79
N TRP A 233 -3.70 -10.79 -11.91
CA TRP A 233 -2.69 -11.77 -12.32
C TRP A 233 -1.33 -11.13 -12.57
N SER A 234 -1.30 -9.96 -13.20
CA SER A 234 -0.05 -9.29 -13.53
C SER A 234 0.63 -8.64 -12.33
N LEU A 235 -0.14 -7.92 -11.50
CA LEU A 235 0.38 -7.20 -10.34
C LEU A 235 0.88 -8.15 -9.25
N ILE A 236 0.20 -9.27 -9.03
CA ILE A 236 0.39 -10.07 -7.82
C ILE A 236 1.31 -11.28 -8.08
N THR A 237 1.14 -11.99 -9.19
CA THR A 237 2.01 -13.13 -9.53
C THR A 237 3.42 -12.66 -9.93
N GLY A 238 3.51 -11.49 -10.56
CA GLY A 238 4.77 -10.79 -10.79
C GLY A 238 5.32 -10.17 -9.51
N ALA A 239 4.69 -9.09 -9.00
CA ALA A 239 5.37 -8.13 -8.11
C ALA A 239 5.43 -8.58 -6.67
N LEU A 240 4.47 -9.41 -6.31
CA LEU A 240 4.36 -10.01 -5.00
C LEU A 240 4.83 -11.46 -5.03
N GLY A 241 5.26 -11.99 -6.18
CA GLY A 241 5.88 -13.31 -6.34
C GLY A 241 5.05 -14.45 -5.74
N LEU A 242 3.74 -14.47 -6.01
CA LEU A 242 2.85 -15.52 -5.52
C LEU A 242 2.89 -16.74 -6.46
N GLU A 243 3.42 -17.87 -5.99
CA GLU A 243 3.63 -19.09 -6.81
C GLU A 243 2.45 -20.08 -6.74
N ASN A 244 1.58 -19.96 -5.73
CA ASN A 244 0.59 -20.98 -5.35
C ASN A 244 -0.87 -20.63 -5.65
N VAL A 245 -1.16 -19.57 -6.41
CA VAL A 245 -2.54 -19.28 -6.82
C VAL A 245 -2.94 -20.32 -7.87
N GLN A 246 -3.62 -21.39 -7.44
CA GLN A 246 -4.21 -22.36 -8.36
C GLN A 246 -5.31 -21.66 -9.14
N GLY A 247 -5.01 -21.19 -10.36
CA GLY A 247 -5.98 -20.66 -11.34
C GLY A 247 -6.93 -21.75 -11.85
N GLY A 248 -7.62 -22.42 -10.93
CA GLY A 248 -8.53 -23.50 -11.20
C GLY A 248 -9.90 -22.96 -11.60
N LYS A 249 -10.24 -23.11 -12.88
CA LYS A 249 -11.62 -23.22 -13.40
C LYS A 249 -12.59 -22.10 -12.99
N VAL A 250 -12.22 -20.84 -13.10
CA VAL A 250 -13.25 -19.79 -13.11
C VAL A 250 -13.46 -19.42 -14.57
N GLN A 251 -14.63 -19.76 -15.14
CA GLN A 251 -15.04 -19.22 -16.44
C GLN A 251 -15.28 -17.72 -16.25
N VAL A 252 -14.47 -16.92 -16.94
CA VAL A 252 -14.31 -15.49 -16.71
C VAL A 252 -15.30 -14.74 -17.60
N GLY A 253 -16.13 -13.90 -16.99
CA GLY A 253 -17.16 -13.11 -17.70
C GLY A 253 -18.33 -12.63 -16.83
N ASN A 254 -18.40 -13.03 -15.56
CA ASN A 254 -19.41 -12.58 -14.59
C ASN A 254 -18.73 -11.93 -13.36
N GLU A 255 -19.35 -10.91 -12.74
CA GLU A 255 -18.82 -10.21 -11.54
C GLU A 255 -18.49 -11.18 -10.39
N GLU A 256 -19.25 -12.28 -10.26
CA GLU A 256 -19.00 -13.32 -9.26
C GLU A 256 -17.64 -14.01 -9.44
N ALA A 257 -17.17 -14.17 -10.69
CA ALA A 257 -15.86 -14.74 -10.99
C ALA A 257 -14.72 -13.85 -10.47
N VAL A 258 -14.90 -12.53 -10.59
CA VAL A 258 -13.92 -11.52 -10.16
C VAL A 258 -13.77 -11.53 -8.65
N GLU A 259 -14.87 -11.57 -7.90
CA GLU A 259 -14.80 -11.62 -6.44
C GLU A 259 -14.16 -12.91 -5.91
N VAL A 260 -14.43 -14.06 -6.53
CA VAL A 260 -13.74 -15.32 -6.20
C VAL A 260 -12.23 -15.19 -6.39
N ILE A 261 -11.79 -14.59 -7.49
CA ILE A 261 -10.38 -14.36 -7.78
C ILE A 261 -9.76 -13.43 -6.72
N LYS A 262 -10.42 -12.32 -6.37
CA LYS A 262 -9.92 -11.39 -5.32
C LYS A 262 -9.77 -12.09 -3.97
N ARG A 263 -10.74 -12.91 -3.56
CA ARG A 263 -10.65 -13.71 -2.32
C ARG A 263 -9.44 -14.65 -2.34
N GLN A 264 -9.22 -15.34 -3.47
CA GLN A 264 -8.07 -16.23 -3.63
C GLN A 264 -6.75 -15.49 -3.47
N PHE A 265 -6.64 -14.33 -4.12
CA PHE A 265 -5.45 -13.50 -3.99
C PHE A 265 -5.25 -12.98 -2.58
N LEU A 266 -6.31 -12.47 -1.94
CA LEU A 266 -6.23 -11.96 -0.58
C LEU A 266 -5.69 -13.02 0.39
N ALA A 267 -6.20 -14.25 0.30
CA ALA A 267 -5.75 -15.35 1.17
C ALA A 267 -4.25 -15.63 1.03
N VAL A 268 -3.75 -15.73 -0.22
CA VAL A 268 -2.33 -16.01 -0.47
C VAL A 268 -1.45 -14.82 -0.06
N LEU A 269 -1.95 -13.58 -0.22
CA LEU A 269 -1.25 -12.39 0.25
C LEU A 269 -1.14 -12.36 1.78
N ILE A 270 -2.21 -12.67 2.49
CA ILE A 270 -2.21 -12.75 3.95
C ILE A 270 -1.27 -13.87 4.40
N GLU A 271 -1.32 -15.05 3.77
CA GLU A 271 -0.42 -16.15 4.09
C GLU A 271 1.05 -15.75 3.96
N LYS A 272 1.40 -15.06 2.85
CA LYS A 272 2.78 -14.68 2.55
C LYS A 272 3.29 -13.49 3.37
N PHE A 273 2.52 -12.42 3.47
CA PHE A 273 2.96 -11.14 4.04
C PHE A 273 2.43 -10.87 5.46
N GLN A 274 1.51 -11.71 5.96
CA GLN A 274 0.99 -11.67 7.33
C GLN A 274 0.58 -10.23 7.72
N TRP A 275 1.06 -9.73 8.87
CA TRP A 275 0.67 -8.45 9.45
C TRP A 275 0.94 -7.24 8.56
N GLU A 276 1.81 -7.34 7.57
CA GLU A 276 2.03 -6.27 6.60
C GLU A 276 0.76 -5.95 5.80
N MET A 277 -0.11 -6.95 5.59
CA MET A 277 -1.39 -6.79 4.91
C MET A 277 -2.43 -6.03 5.74
N LEU A 278 -2.24 -5.92 7.06
CA LEU A 278 -3.13 -5.20 7.97
C LEU A 278 -2.61 -3.83 8.39
N LEU A 279 -1.49 -3.35 7.82
CA LEU A 279 -1.01 -1.98 8.02
C LEU A 279 -1.91 -0.96 7.31
N LEU A 280 -3.20 -1.00 7.66
CA LEU A 280 -4.31 -0.32 7.01
C LEU A 280 -5.07 0.55 8.02
N PRO A 281 -5.59 1.71 7.58
CA PRO A 281 -6.45 2.56 8.37
C PRO A 281 -7.87 1.98 8.52
N PHE A 282 -8.66 2.56 9.42
CA PHE A 282 -10.10 2.37 9.45
C PHE A 282 -10.76 3.01 8.20
N PRO A 283 -11.60 2.29 7.44
CA PRO A 283 -12.32 2.85 6.30
C PRO A 283 -13.50 3.72 6.76
N GLU A 284 -13.37 5.05 6.66
CA GLU A 284 -14.50 5.99 6.87
C GLU A 284 -15.23 6.34 5.57
N CYS A 285 -14.66 6.01 4.41
CA CYS A 285 -15.28 6.23 3.11
C CYS A 285 -16.06 5.00 2.61
N ARG A 286 -17.17 5.26 1.92
CA ARG A 286 -17.83 4.26 1.07
C ARG A 286 -16.94 3.96 -0.13
N ILE A 287 -16.90 2.70 -0.53
CA ILE A 287 -16.16 2.26 -1.71
C ILE A 287 -17.01 2.53 -2.94
N GLN A 288 -16.46 3.32 -3.87
CA GLN A 288 -17.04 3.54 -5.19
C GLN A 288 -16.73 2.34 -6.08
N GLU A 289 -17.78 1.69 -6.55
CA GLU A 289 -17.76 0.56 -7.46
C GLU A 289 -18.37 0.98 -8.80
N ARG A 290 -17.64 0.75 -9.90
CA ARG A 290 -18.18 0.95 -11.24
C ARG A 290 -18.82 -0.35 -11.68
N ARG A 291 -20.12 -0.32 -11.95
CA ARG A 291 -20.83 -1.40 -12.64
C ARG A 291 -21.15 -0.99 -14.06
N CYS A 292 -21.01 -1.93 -14.97
CA CYS A 292 -21.48 -1.79 -16.33
C CYS A 292 -22.63 -2.77 -16.53
N GLU A 293 -23.87 -2.31 -16.29
CA GLU A 293 -25.07 -3.05 -16.66
C GLU A 293 -25.63 -2.47 -17.97
N ASP A 294 -25.89 -3.34 -18.94
CA ASP A 294 -26.45 -2.97 -20.27
C ASP A 294 -25.70 -1.87 -21.06
N GLY A 295 -24.41 -1.69 -20.78
CA GLY A 295 -23.55 -0.70 -21.46
C GLY A 295 -23.64 0.72 -20.88
N GLU A 296 -24.38 0.91 -19.79
CA GLU A 296 -24.35 2.13 -18.99
C GLU A 296 -23.43 1.94 -17.77
N GLU A 297 -22.52 2.90 -17.55
CA GLU A 297 -21.66 2.92 -16.36
C GLU A 297 -22.43 3.53 -15.18
N GLU A 298 -22.72 2.72 -14.17
CA GLU A 298 -23.27 3.17 -12.89
C GLU A 298 -22.16 3.21 -11.82
N LEU A 299 -22.10 4.33 -11.08
CA LEU A 299 -21.22 4.48 -9.91
C LEU A 299 -22.04 4.20 -8.65
N LEU A 300 -21.81 3.04 -8.06
CA LEU A 300 -22.46 2.63 -6.81
C LEU A 300 -21.52 2.86 -5.62
N GLU A 301 -22.10 3.26 -4.49
CA GLU A 301 -21.39 3.35 -3.22
C GLU A 301 -21.77 2.17 -2.33
N ARG A 302 -20.77 1.43 -1.85
CA ARG A 302 -20.96 0.30 -0.94
C ARG A 302 -20.03 0.33 0.25
N ASP A 303 -20.34 -0.50 1.25
CA ASP A 303 -19.45 -0.71 2.39
C ASP A 303 -18.16 -1.44 1.97
N TRP A 304 -17.13 -1.24 2.79
CA TRP A 304 -15.82 -1.83 2.61
C TRP A 304 -15.85 -3.35 2.85
N LYS A 305 -15.14 -4.08 2.00
CA LYS A 305 -14.95 -5.52 2.04
C LYS A 305 -13.47 -5.84 2.11
N TRP A 306 -13.11 -7.00 2.66
CA TRP A 306 -11.72 -7.46 2.67
C TRP A 306 -11.10 -7.54 1.27
N THR A 307 -11.87 -7.87 0.24
CA THR A 307 -11.40 -7.91 -1.16
C THR A 307 -10.94 -6.55 -1.68
N ASP A 308 -11.40 -5.44 -1.08
CA ASP A 308 -10.98 -4.08 -1.45
C ASP A 308 -9.51 -3.79 -1.11
N VAL A 309 -8.89 -4.59 -0.23
CA VAL A 309 -7.45 -4.53 0.04
C VAL A 309 -6.65 -4.88 -1.21
N VAL A 310 -7.06 -5.94 -1.91
CA VAL A 310 -6.47 -6.36 -3.19
C VAL A 310 -6.68 -5.30 -4.26
N ASP A 311 -7.77 -4.54 -4.13
CA ASP A 311 -8.04 -3.41 -5.01
C ASP A 311 -7.24 -2.15 -4.67
N GLY A 312 -6.43 -2.16 -3.61
CA GLY A 312 -5.67 -0.99 -3.18
C GLY A 312 -6.56 0.16 -2.75
N ALA A 313 -7.74 -0.14 -2.21
CA ALA A 313 -8.70 0.89 -1.80
C ALA A 313 -8.21 1.74 -0.62
N LEU A 314 -7.40 1.15 0.26
CA LEU A 314 -6.86 1.79 1.44
C LEU A 314 -5.35 2.05 1.28
N LEU A 315 -4.90 3.22 1.73
CA LEU A 315 -3.51 3.62 1.71
C LEU A 315 -2.73 2.95 2.87
N PRO A 316 -1.47 2.56 2.66
CA PRO A 316 -0.67 1.92 3.70
C PRO A 316 -0.31 2.90 4.81
N ILE A 317 -0.56 2.55 6.08
CA ILE A 317 -0.19 3.39 7.23
C ILE A 317 1.33 3.43 7.46
N SER A 318 2.08 2.50 6.86
CA SER A 318 3.55 2.46 6.91
C SER A 318 4.20 3.72 6.32
N LEU A 319 3.43 4.56 5.63
CA LEU A 319 3.79 5.94 5.27
C LEU A 319 4.28 6.73 6.50
N PHE A 320 3.65 6.51 7.64
CA PHE A 320 4.07 7.05 8.91
C PHE A 320 5.08 6.09 9.53
N LYS A 321 6.37 6.31 9.24
CA LYS A 321 7.51 5.56 9.80
C LYS A 321 7.64 5.80 11.30
N VAL A 322 6.80 5.10 12.06
CA VAL A 322 6.60 5.31 13.50
C VAL A 322 7.39 4.31 14.37
N ALA A 323 7.71 3.13 13.83
CA ALA A 323 8.35 2.06 14.57
C ALA A 323 9.69 2.47 15.18
N VAL A 324 9.96 1.97 16.39
CA VAL A 324 11.33 1.91 16.93
C VAL A 324 12.08 0.95 16.02
N GLU A 325 13.14 1.42 15.34
CA GLU A 325 13.98 0.54 14.55
C GLU A 325 14.42 -0.64 15.42
N SER A 326 13.98 -1.86 15.05
CA SER A 326 14.70 -3.04 15.50
C SER A 326 16.10 -2.93 14.88
N PRO A 327 17.19 -3.02 15.66
CA PRO A 327 18.56 -2.95 15.14
C PRO A 327 18.91 -4.08 14.15
N LEU A 328 17.95 -4.96 13.84
CA LEU A 328 18.05 -6.08 12.91
C LEU A 328 17.13 -5.95 11.70
N GLY A 329 16.84 -4.75 11.19
CA GLY A 329 16.47 -4.49 9.77
C GLY A 329 15.28 -5.27 9.15
N LYS A 330 14.56 -6.06 9.94
CA LYS A 330 13.37 -6.81 9.61
C LYS A 330 12.53 -6.77 10.88
N LEU A 331 11.27 -6.36 10.77
CA LEU A 331 10.29 -6.61 11.82
C LEU A 331 10.33 -8.12 12.06
N GLN A 332 10.97 -8.57 13.14
CA GLN A 332 10.93 -9.97 13.49
C GLN A 332 9.52 -10.24 13.99
N TYR A 333 8.67 -10.76 13.11
CA TYR A 333 7.30 -11.22 13.40
C TYR A 333 7.24 -12.40 14.39
N CYS A 334 8.35 -12.71 15.06
CA CYS A 334 8.47 -13.82 16.00
C CYS A 334 7.54 -13.59 17.19
N GLY A 335 6.50 -14.41 17.31
CA GLY A 335 5.57 -14.40 18.45
C GLY A 335 4.29 -13.59 18.26
N LEU A 336 4.07 -12.99 17.07
CA LEU A 336 2.75 -12.43 16.74
C LEU A 336 1.75 -13.54 16.42
N PRO A 337 0.43 -13.30 16.62
CA PRO A 337 -0.60 -14.22 16.16
C PRO A 337 -0.53 -14.42 14.64
N VAL A 338 -1.00 -15.57 14.16
CA VAL A 338 -0.99 -15.94 12.73
C VAL A 338 -2.30 -15.48 12.09
N LEU A 339 -2.18 -14.86 10.91
CA LEU A 339 -3.31 -14.43 10.10
C LEU A 339 -3.64 -15.49 9.04
N SER A 340 -4.94 -15.71 8.84
CA SER A 340 -5.48 -16.50 7.76
C SER A 340 -6.81 -15.90 7.28
N PHE A 341 -7.17 -16.13 6.03
CA PHE A 341 -8.43 -15.64 5.47
C PHE A 341 -9.31 -16.82 5.09
N SER A 342 -10.57 -16.78 5.50
CA SER A 342 -11.55 -17.82 5.24
C SER A 342 -12.49 -17.40 4.10
N TYR A 343 -12.57 -18.24 3.08
CA TYR A 343 -13.43 -18.04 1.91
C TYR A 343 -14.93 -18.14 2.25
N ASP A 344 -15.27 -18.99 3.20
CA ASP A 344 -16.67 -19.39 3.45
C ASP A 344 -17.47 -18.27 4.14
N ASN A 345 -16.79 -17.42 4.90
CA ASN A 345 -17.41 -16.39 5.73
C ASN A 345 -16.85 -14.98 5.46
N ASP A 346 -16.01 -14.81 4.44
CA ASP A 346 -15.34 -13.56 4.09
C ASP A 346 -14.75 -12.84 5.31
N ALA A 347 -14.08 -13.60 6.16
CA ALA A 347 -13.54 -13.09 7.42
C ALA A 347 -12.06 -13.39 7.57
N LEU A 348 -11.39 -12.50 8.31
CA LEU A 348 -10.01 -12.67 8.70
C LEU A 348 -9.95 -13.42 10.03
N HIS A 349 -9.22 -14.52 10.07
CA HIS A 349 -8.99 -15.33 11.25
C HIS A 349 -7.59 -15.04 11.80
N ILE A 350 -7.55 -14.66 13.08
CA ILE A 350 -6.33 -14.40 13.83
C ILE A 350 -6.22 -15.49 14.89
N THR A 351 -5.11 -16.21 14.93
CA THR A 351 -4.89 -17.32 15.87
C THR A 351 -3.59 -17.12 16.65
N ALA A 352 -3.58 -17.44 17.94
CA ALA A 352 -2.49 -17.06 18.84
C ALA A 352 -1.12 -17.76 18.60
N GLY A 353 -0.95 -18.56 17.54
CA GLY A 353 0.28 -19.29 17.23
C GLY A 353 0.12 -20.82 17.42
N PRO A 354 1.16 -21.55 17.88
CA PRO A 354 1.09 -23.00 18.09
C PRO A 354 -0.09 -23.43 18.97
N ALA A 355 -0.58 -24.66 18.76
CA ALA A 355 -1.78 -25.18 19.40
C ALA A 355 -1.77 -25.01 20.93
N GLY A 356 -2.75 -24.26 21.46
CA GLY A 356 -2.97 -24.05 22.90
C GLY A 356 -2.60 -22.67 23.43
N GLN A 357 -1.88 -21.85 22.66
CA GLN A 357 -1.61 -20.46 23.04
C GLN A 357 -2.88 -19.60 22.98
N LYS A 358 -2.92 -18.52 23.76
CA LYS A 358 -3.99 -17.52 23.74
C LYS A 358 -3.37 -16.13 23.52
N MET A 359 -4.11 -15.26 22.85
CA MET A 359 -3.74 -13.86 22.63
C MET A 359 -4.41 -12.99 23.69
N ASP A 360 -3.65 -12.03 24.22
CA ASP A 360 -4.17 -11.02 25.14
C ASP A 360 -4.90 -9.94 24.36
N LEU A 361 -6.18 -9.77 24.67
CA LEU A 361 -7.00 -8.66 24.20
C LEU A 361 -7.23 -7.72 25.37
N ILE A 362 -7.05 -6.43 25.15
CA ILE A 362 -7.11 -5.42 26.20
C ILE A 362 -8.26 -4.47 25.91
N ARG A 363 -9.12 -4.24 26.90
CA ARG A 363 -10.22 -3.29 26.74
C ARG A 363 -9.70 -1.86 26.81
N SER A 364 -10.24 -1.01 25.95
CA SER A 364 -9.98 0.42 25.98
C SER A 364 -10.45 1.03 27.30
N SER A 365 -9.61 1.86 27.91
CA SER A 365 -9.93 2.63 29.11
C SER A 365 -9.62 4.10 28.85
N SER A 366 -10.65 4.95 28.92
CA SER A 366 -10.48 6.40 28.73
C SER A 366 -9.69 7.06 29.86
N GLU A 367 -9.57 6.41 31.02
CA GLU A 367 -8.79 6.91 32.16
C GLU A 367 -7.28 6.67 31.96
N ASP A 368 -6.92 5.58 31.25
CA ASP A 368 -5.52 5.16 31.09
C ASP A 368 -4.88 5.72 29.80
N ILE A 369 -5.69 6.01 28.77
CA ILE A 369 -5.19 6.42 27.45
C ILE A 369 -5.21 7.93 27.33
N THR A 370 -4.03 8.54 27.48
CA THR A 370 -3.84 10.00 27.37
C THR A 370 -3.36 10.42 25.98
N TYR A 371 -2.66 9.55 25.28
CA TYR A 371 -2.23 9.78 23.89
C TYR A 371 -2.66 8.60 23.01
N PHE A 372 -3.10 8.93 21.80
CA PHE A 372 -3.38 7.94 20.76
C PHE A 372 -3.19 8.54 19.35
N ARG A 373 -3.06 7.66 18.36
CA ARG A 373 -3.13 7.97 16.93
C ARG A 373 -4.00 6.93 16.25
N HIS A 374 -5.24 7.28 15.94
CA HIS A 374 -6.12 6.40 15.17
C HIS A 374 -5.98 6.74 13.68
N TYR A 375 -5.47 5.79 12.91
CA TYR A 375 -5.32 5.94 11.46
C TYR A 375 -6.66 5.64 10.78
N ARG A 376 -7.20 6.62 10.07
CA ARG A 376 -8.48 6.53 9.36
C ARG A 376 -8.32 6.94 7.90
N GLN A 377 -9.26 6.59 7.04
CA GLN A 377 -9.24 7.04 5.66
C GLN A 377 -10.63 7.47 5.20
N ASP A 378 -10.73 8.70 4.73
CA ASP A 378 -11.91 9.26 4.07
C ASP A 378 -11.63 9.49 2.57
N ASN A 379 -12.51 10.24 1.89
CA ASN A 379 -12.38 10.55 0.47
C ASN A 379 -11.14 11.39 0.12
N ASP A 380 -10.61 12.18 1.07
CA ASP A 380 -9.43 13.01 0.88
C ASP A 380 -8.11 12.25 1.13
N GLY A 381 -8.19 11.05 1.70
CA GLY A 381 -7.07 10.15 1.91
C GLY A 381 -6.83 9.85 3.38
N LEU A 382 -5.59 9.53 3.72
CA LEU A 382 -5.23 9.06 5.07
C LEU A 382 -5.36 10.21 6.09
N ARG A 383 -6.01 9.94 7.23
CA ARG A 383 -6.25 10.84 8.35
C ARG A 383 -5.64 10.26 9.61
N ILE A 384 -5.08 11.12 10.46
CA ILE A 384 -4.71 10.77 11.83
C ILE A 384 -5.66 11.51 12.76
N VAL A 385 -6.39 10.75 13.59
CA VAL A 385 -7.19 11.29 14.69
C VAL A 385 -6.40 11.13 15.99
N SER A 386 -6.29 12.22 16.74
CA SER A 386 -5.47 12.32 17.95
C SER A 386 -6.24 13.00 19.09
N PRO A 387 -5.70 13.03 20.33
CA PRO A 387 -6.30 13.78 21.43
C PRO A 387 -6.53 15.27 21.17
N GLN A 388 -5.86 15.84 20.16
CA GLN A 388 -6.03 17.24 19.77
C GLN A 388 -7.30 17.47 18.95
N ASP A 389 -7.84 16.41 18.34
CA ASP A 389 -9.05 16.44 17.54
C ASP A 389 -10.27 16.07 18.40
N VAL A 390 -10.14 14.98 19.17
CA VAL A 390 -11.18 14.44 20.03
C VAL A 390 -10.53 13.68 21.19
N ALA A 391 -11.05 13.83 22.41
CA ALA A 391 -10.57 13.04 23.53
C ALA A 391 -10.89 11.56 23.30
N PHE A 392 -10.06 10.66 23.82
CA PHE A 392 -10.21 9.22 23.57
C PHE A 392 -11.62 8.71 23.95
N GLY A 393 -12.12 9.11 25.12
CA GLY A 393 -13.45 8.72 25.62
C GLY A 393 -14.64 9.41 24.94
N ASP A 394 -14.39 10.41 24.11
CA ASP A 394 -15.44 11.12 23.35
C ASP A 394 -15.55 10.62 21.90
N ASP A 395 -14.58 9.81 21.45
CA ASP A 395 -14.56 9.26 20.11
C ASP A 395 -15.47 8.02 20.02
N PRO A 396 -16.59 8.08 19.27
CA PRO A 396 -17.59 7.01 19.26
C PRO A 396 -17.05 5.68 18.71
N LEU A 397 -15.95 5.70 17.95
CA LEU A 397 -15.30 4.49 17.44
C LEU A 397 -14.33 3.87 18.44
N LEU A 398 -13.93 4.58 19.50
CA LEU A 398 -12.94 4.11 20.47
C LEU A 398 -13.56 3.72 21.81
N VAL A 399 -14.70 4.32 22.17
CA VAL A 399 -15.38 4.04 23.45
C VAL A 399 -15.75 2.56 23.57
N GLY A 400 -15.24 1.91 24.62
CA GLY A 400 -15.57 0.53 24.96
C GLY A 400 -15.04 -0.53 23.99
N THR A 401 -14.09 -0.16 23.12
CA THR A 401 -13.45 -1.06 22.17
C THR A 401 -12.41 -1.95 22.80
N TRP A 402 -11.89 -2.89 22.02
CA TRP A 402 -10.81 -3.78 22.41
C TRP A 402 -9.62 -3.62 21.50
N PHE A 403 -8.45 -3.92 22.04
CA PHE A 403 -7.17 -3.86 21.33
C PHE A 403 -6.52 -5.23 21.33
N LEU A 404 -5.97 -5.60 20.18
CA LEU A 404 -4.93 -6.63 20.10
C LEU A 404 -3.57 -5.92 19.97
N PRO A 405 -2.74 -5.88 21.02
CA PRO A 405 -1.41 -5.27 20.96
C PRO A 405 -0.47 -6.08 20.07
N LEU A 406 0.32 -5.40 19.23
CA LEU A 406 1.20 -6.04 18.26
C LEU A 406 2.67 -5.69 18.48
N TRP A 407 3.04 -4.41 18.44
CA TRP A 407 4.44 -4.00 18.61
C TRP A 407 4.60 -2.64 19.29
N ASP A 408 5.81 -2.38 19.75
CA ASP A 408 6.19 -1.12 20.40
C ASP A 408 6.34 0.00 19.37
N VAL A 409 5.90 1.19 19.76
CA VAL A 409 6.13 2.44 19.03
C VAL A 409 6.91 3.43 19.90
N ASP A 410 7.10 4.64 19.39
CA ASP A 410 7.80 5.73 20.07
C ASP A 410 7.31 5.98 21.50
N ASN A 411 8.18 6.57 22.33
CA ASN A 411 7.83 6.92 23.71
C ASN A 411 7.21 8.31 23.76
N LYS A 412 6.15 8.48 24.57
CA LYS A 412 5.57 9.80 24.91
C LYS A 412 5.44 9.93 26.41
N GLY A 413 6.00 11.00 26.98
CA GLY A 413 5.93 11.26 28.42
C GLY A 413 6.51 10.14 29.30
N GLY A 414 7.50 9.38 28.79
CA GLY A 414 8.08 8.23 29.49
C GLY A 414 7.29 6.92 29.38
N VAL A 415 6.16 6.92 28.67
CA VAL A 415 5.37 5.72 28.37
C VAL A 415 5.75 5.21 26.97
N CYS A 416 6.04 3.92 26.85
CA CYS A 416 6.23 3.27 25.56
C CYS A 416 4.87 3.01 24.92
N GLY A 417 4.65 3.53 23.72
CA GLY A 417 3.40 3.31 23.01
C GLY A 417 3.35 1.89 22.43
N LYS A 418 2.14 1.44 22.15
CA LYS A 418 1.88 0.17 21.45
C LYS A 418 1.08 0.47 20.19
N ARG A 419 1.46 -0.18 19.08
CA ARG A 419 0.58 -0.32 17.92
C ARG A 419 -0.32 -1.53 18.15
N CYS A 420 -1.60 -1.30 17.95
CA CYS A 420 -2.66 -2.27 18.16
C CYS A 420 -3.54 -2.37 16.91
N LEU A 421 -4.13 -3.55 16.73
CA LEU A 421 -5.33 -3.69 15.92
C LEU A 421 -6.54 -3.27 16.78
N LEU A 422 -7.32 -2.29 16.31
CA LEU A 422 -8.57 -1.87 16.95
C LEU A 422 -9.68 -2.87 16.60
N LEU A 423 -10.40 -3.34 17.61
CA LEU A 423 -11.50 -4.29 17.51
C LEU A 423 -12.80 -3.61 17.94
N ILE A 424 -13.65 -3.32 16.95
CA ILE A 424 -14.94 -2.68 17.14
C ILE A 424 -16.02 -3.77 17.27
N LEU A 425 -17.10 -3.50 18.01
CA LEU A 425 -18.21 -4.45 18.24
C LEU A 425 -17.72 -5.85 18.70
N PHE A 426 -16.71 -5.88 19.56
CA PHE A 426 -16.15 -7.12 20.08
C PHE A 426 -17.18 -7.83 20.95
N ASN A 427 -17.61 -9.03 20.54
CA ASN A 427 -18.50 -9.85 21.34
C ASN A 427 -17.67 -10.61 22.37
N GLY A 428 -17.53 -10.03 23.57
CA GLY A 428 -16.75 -10.58 24.68
C GLY A 428 -17.37 -11.78 25.39
N GLU A 429 -18.42 -12.42 24.87
CA GLU A 429 -18.87 -13.71 25.40
C GLU A 429 -17.81 -14.78 25.13
N ILE A 430 -17.00 -15.05 26.16
CA ILE A 430 -15.96 -16.06 26.19
C ILE A 430 -16.62 -17.43 26.05
N VAL A 431 -16.81 -17.89 24.81
CA VAL A 431 -17.09 -19.29 24.58
C VAL A 431 -15.76 -20.01 24.76
N GLU A 432 -15.59 -20.78 25.84
CA GLU A 432 -14.36 -21.56 26.11
C GLU A 432 -13.95 -22.49 24.93
N GLU A 433 -14.88 -22.72 24.00
CA GLU A 433 -14.75 -23.54 22.80
C GLU A 433 -15.01 -22.79 21.47
N GLY A 434 -15.35 -21.49 21.48
CA GLY A 434 -15.77 -20.74 20.29
C GLY A 434 -14.86 -19.57 19.93
N ALA A 435 -14.85 -19.20 18.65
CA ALA A 435 -14.07 -18.07 18.15
C ALA A 435 -14.73 -16.74 18.54
N THR A 436 -13.94 -15.81 19.08
CA THR A 436 -14.43 -14.47 19.42
C THR A 436 -14.56 -13.64 18.14
N ARG A 437 -15.53 -12.72 18.08
CA ARG A 437 -15.84 -11.95 16.88
C ARG A 437 -15.66 -10.46 17.10
N ALA A 438 -15.14 -9.77 16.08
CA ALA A 438 -15.01 -8.33 16.05
C ALA A 438 -15.15 -7.78 14.62
N VAL A 439 -15.29 -6.47 14.53
CA VAL A 439 -15.18 -5.69 13.29
C VAL A 439 -13.82 -5.02 13.25
N PHE A 440 -13.25 -4.96 12.05
CA PHE A 440 -11.98 -4.29 11.79
C PHE A 440 -12.09 -2.79 12.08
N GLY A 441 -11.37 -2.34 13.10
CA GLY A 441 -11.28 -0.92 13.47
C GLY A 441 -10.06 -0.20 12.88
N GLY A 442 -9.28 -0.84 12.01
CA GLY A 442 -8.02 -0.27 11.56
C GLY A 442 -6.89 -0.37 12.60
N MET A 443 -5.73 0.16 12.22
CA MET A 443 -4.58 0.26 13.11
C MET A 443 -4.65 1.52 13.96
N ILE A 444 -4.20 1.40 15.21
CA ILE A 444 -4.14 2.50 16.16
C ILE A 444 -2.85 2.41 16.98
N ASP A 445 -2.25 3.55 17.28
CA ASP A 445 -1.19 3.62 18.28
C ASP A 445 -1.75 4.21 19.57
N VAL A 446 -1.45 3.60 20.72
CA VAL A 446 -1.92 4.02 22.04
C VAL A 446 -0.76 4.08 23.03
N TRP A 447 -0.79 5.07 23.93
CA TRP A 447 0.15 5.18 25.05
C TRP A 447 -0.63 5.09 26.35
N GLY A 448 -0.36 4.02 27.08
CA GLY A 448 -1.29 3.50 28.07
C GLY A 448 -2.15 2.41 27.43
N LEU A 449 -2.33 1.32 28.18
CA LEU A 449 -3.26 0.25 27.87
C LEU A 449 -4.11 0.06 29.11
N GLY A 450 -5.40 -0.24 28.92
CA GLY A 450 -6.28 -0.54 30.04
C GLY A 450 -5.77 -1.75 30.84
N VAL A 451 -6.23 -1.86 32.08
CA VAL A 451 -5.91 -3.01 32.95
C VAL A 451 -6.83 -4.21 32.70
N GLU A 452 -8.03 -3.98 32.15
CA GLU A 452 -8.97 -5.04 31.82
C GLU A 452 -8.50 -5.79 30.56
N SER A 453 -8.30 -7.11 30.71
CA SER A 453 -7.85 -7.98 29.62
C SER A 453 -8.64 -9.29 29.59
N THR A 454 -8.68 -9.90 28.41
CA THR A 454 -9.23 -11.24 28.18
C THR A 454 -8.32 -12.03 27.24
N LEU A 455 -8.48 -13.35 27.26
CA LEU A 455 -7.67 -14.27 26.47
C LEU A 455 -8.51 -14.91 25.37
N ALA A 456 -8.11 -14.73 24.11
CA ALA A 456 -8.74 -15.39 22.97
C ALA A 456 -7.82 -16.44 22.33
N ARG A 457 -8.36 -17.58 21.91
CA ARG A 457 -7.59 -18.55 21.09
C ARG A 457 -7.61 -18.17 19.62
N GLU A 458 -8.79 -17.76 19.18
CA GLU A 458 -9.10 -17.38 17.82
C GLU A 458 -9.99 -16.13 17.84
N LEU A 459 -9.68 -15.20 16.96
CA LEU A 459 -10.42 -13.98 16.73
C LEU A 459 -10.80 -13.90 15.25
N VAL A 460 -12.10 -13.81 14.98
CA VAL A 460 -12.66 -13.63 13.64
C VAL A 460 -13.01 -12.17 13.46
N VAL A 461 -12.37 -11.53 12.49
CA VAL A 461 -12.49 -10.10 12.20
C VAL A 461 -13.22 -9.90 10.86
N TYR A 462 -14.37 -9.26 10.95
CA TYR A 462 -15.20 -8.90 9.80
C TYR A 462 -14.84 -7.51 9.28
N PRO A 463 -15.01 -7.24 7.97
CA PRO A 463 -14.65 -5.95 7.40
C PRO A 463 -15.64 -4.85 7.78
N TRP A 464 -16.90 -5.22 7.95
CA TRP A 464 -17.98 -4.36 8.42
C TRP A 464 -18.83 -5.12 9.44
N GLY A 465 -19.57 -4.40 10.27
CA GLY A 465 -20.48 -5.04 11.23
C GLY A 465 -21.47 -5.96 10.52
N PRO A 466 -21.69 -7.19 11.01
CA PRO A 466 -22.82 -7.96 10.53
C PRO A 466 -24.08 -7.12 10.77
N GLU A 467 -24.88 -6.93 9.72
CA GLU A 467 -26.25 -6.47 9.90
C GLU A 467 -26.91 -7.41 10.92
N ASN A 468 -27.45 -6.84 12.00
CA ASN A 468 -28.24 -7.59 12.98
C ASN A 468 -29.47 -8.21 12.32
#